data_AF-A0A941BJK6-F1
#
_entry.id   AF-A0A941BJK6-F1
#
_cell.length_a   1.000
_cell.length_b   1.000
_cell.length_c   1.000
_cell.angle_alpha   90.00
_cell.angle_beta   90.00
_cell.angle_gamma   90.00
#
_symmetry.space_group_name_H-M   'P 1'
#
loop_
_entity.id
_entity.type
_entity.pdbx_description
1 polymer ?
#
loop_
_entity_poly.entity_id
_entity_poly.type
_entity_poly.pdbx_seq_one_letter_code
_entity_poly.pdbx_strand_id
1 'polypeptide(L)'
;MADPILAMHRHSAGLYELSALRTGSLRDQMLRATAMVERLHATRRIRSDIGGGLLVIGGGAAGLCAAKRASELNVEVHLAEARGRLLGPQRGVSTRLIDPVEYDWPHRHWDQAGFPAGFGRPLPLRFAADTAAKLAVAWGVEFNRAVQASRVASRSTPALGQIHLHMGHRVEASDVQDLSGTASTPVSNVQWLRRSGAPLLFGAALSCVGFGDEDVKAGHFRGRPFWSADDMSLWPAKAKILVSGGGDGAMQDLQRAATGLFGRALFEALDLPSLLEQLPESRELAAVEDAHRRLLAWSAPGTIDPSLLHSWNQAFEQVADAVARQWDQDATRLQQALALIRRPHVTWSMKHPQLGPCYALNRLLALLVVRLLQRHPDRQSHPHFLPGKELLDVHLADGRSGLAHFGDGTTLPVDRVVVRHGIQKTQGVPLFGNAPISTQQVPFALI
;
A
#
# COMPACT_ATOMS: atom_id res chain seq x y z
N MET A 1 21.19 -15.85 -18.05
CA MET A 1 20.44 -15.90 -16.78
C MET A 1 19.11 -15.18 -16.97
N ALA A 2 18.00 -15.71 -16.46
CA ALA A 2 16.72 -15.01 -16.52
C ALA A 2 16.78 -13.73 -15.67
N ASP A 3 16.19 -12.63 -16.15
CA ASP A 3 16.08 -11.41 -15.34
C ASP A 3 15.18 -11.68 -14.12
N PRO A 4 15.68 -11.49 -12.88
CA PRO A 4 14.96 -11.90 -11.67
C PRO A 4 13.69 -11.07 -11.44
N ILE A 5 13.68 -9.79 -11.81
CA ILE A 5 12.50 -8.92 -11.68
C ILE A 5 11.42 -9.42 -12.65
N LEU A 6 11.80 -9.67 -13.91
CA LEU A 6 10.85 -10.20 -14.89
C LEU A 6 10.33 -11.57 -14.49
N ALA A 7 11.17 -12.44 -13.92
CA ALA A 7 10.76 -13.77 -13.49
C ALA A 7 9.78 -13.73 -12.31
N MET A 8 10.05 -12.90 -11.30
CA MET A 8 9.21 -12.75 -10.11
C MET A 8 7.80 -12.22 -10.42
N HIS A 9 7.67 -11.40 -11.47
CA HIS A 9 6.39 -10.83 -11.90
C HIS A 9 5.74 -11.57 -13.07
N ARG A 10 6.35 -12.64 -13.58
CA ARG A 10 5.85 -13.35 -14.75
C ARG A 10 4.63 -14.19 -14.40
N HIS A 11 3.54 -13.99 -15.14
CA HIS A 11 2.44 -14.95 -15.17
C HIS A 11 2.66 -15.98 -16.28
N SER A 12 2.87 -15.51 -17.50
CA SER A 12 3.21 -16.32 -18.68
C SER A 12 4.18 -15.54 -19.59
N ALA A 13 4.49 -16.04 -20.78
CA ALA A 13 5.48 -15.39 -21.64
C ALA A 13 4.91 -14.09 -22.25
N GLY A 14 5.24 -12.96 -21.62
CA GLY A 14 4.77 -11.65 -22.07
C GLY A 14 3.67 -11.06 -21.19
N LEU A 15 3.08 -11.84 -20.28
CA LEU A 15 2.10 -11.38 -19.29
C LEU A 15 2.76 -11.23 -17.92
N TYR A 16 2.60 -10.06 -17.32
CA TYR A 16 3.20 -9.73 -16.03
C TYR A 16 2.23 -9.07 -15.07
N GLU A 17 2.39 -9.36 -13.78
CA GLU A 17 1.50 -8.91 -12.71
C GLU A 17 2.29 -8.18 -11.61
N LEU A 18 2.01 -6.88 -11.42
CA LEU A 18 2.68 -6.06 -10.40
C LEU A 18 2.05 -6.18 -9.01
N SER A 19 0.80 -6.62 -8.91
CA SER A 19 0.08 -6.74 -7.64
C SER A 19 0.41 -8.01 -6.86
N ALA A 20 1.18 -8.93 -7.44
CA ALA A 20 1.54 -10.20 -6.80
C ALA A 20 2.43 -10.04 -5.54
N LEU A 21 3.13 -8.92 -5.39
CA LEU A 21 4.03 -8.68 -4.26
C LEU A 21 3.37 -7.96 -3.08
N ARG A 22 3.75 -8.39 -1.87
CA ARG A 22 3.15 -7.96 -0.59
C ARG A 22 3.44 -6.51 -0.18
N THR A 23 4.49 -5.88 -0.71
CA THR A 23 4.80 -4.48 -0.36
C THR A 23 3.85 -3.53 -1.10
N GLY A 24 2.97 -2.91 -0.33
CA GLY A 24 1.77 -2.24 -0.83
C GLY A 24 1.85 -0.73 -0.98
N SER A 25 2.94 -0.06 -0.57
CA SER A 25 3.02 1.40 -0.70
C SER A 25 2.90 1.84 -2.15
N LEU A 26 2.34 3.04 -2.36
CA LEU A 26 2.26 3.63 -3.69
C LEU A 26 3.66 3.84 -4.28
N ARG A 27 4.67 4.13 -3.45
CA ARG A 27 6.05 4.26 -3.92
C ARG A 27 6.56 2.94 -4.48
N ASP A 28 6.42 1.84 -3.73
CA ASP A 28 6.92 0.54 -4.18
C ASP A 28 6.20 0.09 -5.46
N GLN A 29 4.90 0.37 -5.58
CA GLN A 29 4.15 0.14 -6.82
C GLN A 29 4.70 0.93 -8.02
N MET A 30 5.01 2.22 -7.84
CA MET A 30 5.59 3.08 -8.89
C MET A 30 7.01 2.65 -9.27
N LEU A 31 7.83 2.27 -8.28
CA LEU A 31 9.18 1.76 -8.48
C LEU A 31 9.18 0.45 -9.26
N ARG A 32 8.34 -0.50 -8.85
CA ARG A 32 8.20 -1.78 -9.55
C ARG A 32 7.75 -1.58 -10.98
N ALA A 33 6.74 -0.74 -11.21
CA ALA A 33 6.28 -0.41 -12.56
C ALA A 33 7.40 0.15 -13.45
N THR A 34 8.19 1.08 -12.89
CA THR A 34 9.31 1.71 -13.60
C THR A 34 10.41 0.69 -13.93
N ALA A 35 10.87 -0.06 -12.93
CA ALA A 35 11.91 -1.07 -13.11
C ALA A 35 11.45 -2.16 -14.09
N MET A 36 10.19 -2.57 -14.02
CA MET A 36 9.63 -3.58 -14.92
C MET A 36 9.70 -3.14 -16.38
N VAL A 37 9.25 -1.93 -16.69
CA VAL A 37 9.31 -1.38 -18.05
C VAL A 37 10.74 -1.27 -18.55
N GLU A 38 11.68 -0.82 -17.71
CA GLU A 38 13.09 -0.73 -18.08
C GLU A 38 13.70 -2.11 -18.39
N ARG A 39 13.39 -3.13 -17.58
CA ARG A 39 13.86 -4.51 -17.83
C ARG A 39 13.23 -5.13 -19.06
N LEU A 40 11.93 -4.89 -19.31
CA LEU A 40 11.26 -5.34 -20.53
C LEU A 40 11.91 -4.74 -21.78
N HIS A 41 12.22 -3.44 -21.74
CA HIS A 41 12.88 -2.75 -22.84
C HIS A 41 14.33 -3.23 -23.03
N ALA A 42 15.12 -3.34 -21.95
CA ALA A 42 16.51 -3.79 -22.01
C ALA A 42 16.63 -5.23 -22.55
N THR A 43 15.66 -6.09 -22.24
CA THR A 43 15.58 -7.47 -22.76
C THR A 43 14.89 -7.57 -24.12
N ARG A 44 14.58 -6.43 -24.76
CA ARG A 44 13.90 -6.33 -26.06
C ARG A 44 12.54 -7.03 -26.14
N ARG A 45 11.87 -7.20 -24.99
CA ARG A 45 10.50 -7.73 -24.92
C ARG A 45 9.45 -6.68 -25.25
N ILE A 46 9.79 -5.41 -25.08
CA ILE A 46 9.05 -4.28 -25.64
C ILE A 46 10.01 -3.40 -26.44
N ARG A 47 9.53 -2.79 -27.51
CA ARG A 47 10.30 -2.09 -28.54
C ARG A 47 9.43 -1.04 -29.24
N SER A 48 10.07 -0.21 -30.06
CA SER A 48 9.40 0.85 -30.84
C SER A 48 8.83 0.36 -32.18
N ASP A 49 9.03 -0.90 -32.55
CA ASP A 49 8.55 -1.46 -33.81
C ASP A 49 7.11 -1.99 -33.70
N ILE A 50 6.49 -2.23 -34.87
CA ILE A 50 5.09 -2.69 -34.95
C ILE A 50 4.93 -3.99 -34.16
N GLY A 51 3.96 -3.99 -33.24
CA GLY A 51 3.67 -5.14 -32.39
C GLY A 51 4.66 -5.34 -31.23
N GLY A 52 5.63 -4.43 -31.05
CA GLY A 52 6.58 -4.39 -29.94
C GLY A 52 6.11 -3.52 -28.75
N GLY A 53 4.95 -2.87 -28.85
CA GLY A 53 4.42 -1.97 -27.82
C GLY A 53 4.09 -2.64 -26.48
N LEU A 54 3.60 -1.83 -25.54
CA LEU A 54 3.22 -2.26 -24.18
C LEU A 54 1.72 -2.04 -23.93
N LEU A 55 1.02 -3.07 -23.48
CA LEU A 55 -0.31 -2.94 -22.88
C LEU A 55 -0.17 -2.75 -21.36
N VAL A 56 -0.75 -1.68 -20.81
CA VAL A 56 -0.82 -1.40 -19.37
C VAL A 56 -2.27 -1.48 -18.92
N ILE A 57 -2.55 -2.32 -17.92
CA ILE A 57 -3.92 -2.55 -17.43
C ILE A 57 -4.05 -1.97 -16.02
N GLY A 58 -4.83 -0.89 -15.88
CA GLY A 58 -5.05 -0.15 -14.64
C GLY A 58 -4.45 1.26 -14.68
N GLY A 59 -5.29 2.27 -14.46
CA GLY A 59 -4.97 3.71 -14.44
C GLY A 59 -4.64 4.27 -13.05
N GLY A 60 -4.07 3.44 -12.17
CA GLY A 60 -3.51 3.84 -10.88
C GLY A 60 -2.08 4.38 -10.99
N ALA A 61 -1.45 4.74 -9.86
CA ALA A 61 -0.11 5.34 -9.84
C ALA A 61 0.96 4.47 -10.54
N ALA A 62 0.89 3.14 -10.35
CA ALA A 62 1.76 2.17 -11.02
C ALA A 62 1.60 2.22 -12.54
N GLY A 63 0.36 2.11 -13.04
CA GLY A 63 0.09 2.10 -14.48
C GLY A 63 0.44 3.41 -15.17
N LEU A 64 0.21 4.54 -14.50
CA LEU A 64 0.62 5.85 -15.04
C LEU A 64 2.16 5.94 -15.12
N CYS A 65 2.88 5.45 -14.11
CA CYS A 65 4.34 5.39 -14.15
C CYS A 65 4.86 4.46 -15.25
N ALA A 66 4.29 3.25 -15.38
CA ALA A 66 4.65 2.32 -16.43
C ALA A 66 4.46 2.94 -17.83
N ALA A 67 3.29 3.53 -18.07
CA ALA A 67 2.97 4.11 -19.37
C ALA A 67 3.85 5.32 -19.71
N LYS A 68 4.07 6.23 -18.75
CA LYS A 68 4.98 7.36 -18.95
C LYS A 68 6.41 6.87 -19.20
N ARG A 69 6.89 5.89 -18.44
CA ARG A 69 8.25 5.35 -18.60
C ARG A 69 8.46 4.67 -19.95
N ALA A 70 7.48 3.90 -20.42
CA ALA A 70 7.57 3.22 -21.71
C ALA A 70 7.57 4.24 -22.86
N SER A 71 6.73 5.29 -22.78
CA SER A 71 6.75 6.39 -23.73
C SER A 71 8.11 7.10 -23.78
N GLU A 72 8.75 7.37 -22.63
CA GLU A 72 10.11 7.94 -22.54
C GLU A 72 11.20 7.04 -23.14
N LEU A 73 10.93 5.74 -23.32
CA LEU A 73 11.81 4.78 -23.98
C LEU A 73 11.44 4.57 -25.45
N ASN A 74 10.64 5.47 -26.02
CA ASN A 74 10.12 5.39 -27.39
C ASN A 74 9.28 4.12 -27.67
N VAL A 75 8.63 3.56 -26.66
CA VAL A 75 7.72 2.40 -26.80
C VAL A 75 6.28 2.91 -26.88
N GLU A 76 5.51 2.46 -27.86
CA GLU A 76 4.07 2.72 -27.95
C GLU A 76 3.33 2.03 -26.80
N VAL A 77 2.42 2.75 -26.15
CA VAL A 77 1.71 2.26 -24.96
C VAL A 77 0.21 2.39 -25.11
N HIS A 78 -0.50 1.31 -24.78
CA HIS A 78 -1.94 1.33 -24.59
C HIS A 78 -2.25 1.18 -23.10
N LEU A 79 -2.83 2.20 -22.48
CA LEU A 79 -3.28 2.14 -21.09
C LEU A 79 -4.80 1.97 -21.05
N ALA A 80 -5.26 0.84 -20.50
CA ALA A 80 -6.67 0.55 -20.28
C ALA A 80 -7.06 0.75 -18.81
N GLU A 81 -8.10 1.53 -18.56
CA GLU A 81 -8.66 1.76 -17.22
C GLU A 81 -10.15 1.44 -17.24
N ALA A 82 -10.56 0.56 -16.33
CA ALA A 82 -11.94 0.09 -16.24
C ALA A 82 -12.94 1.20 -15.89
N ARG A 83 -12.49 2.21 -15.14
CA ARG A 83 -13.31 3.36 -14.73
C ARG A 83 -13.22 4.48 -15.75
N GLY A 84 -14.16 5.43 -15.70
CA GLY A 84 -14.11 6.65 -16.52
C GLY A 84 -13.04 7.66 -16.09
N ARG A 85 -12.16 7.34 -15.12
CA ARG A 85 -11.18 8.29 -14.56
C ARG A 85 -9.92 7.59 -14.05
N LEU A 86 -8.76 8.22 -14.27
CA LEU A 86 -7.47 7.80 -13.70
C LEU A 86 -7.42 8.13 -12.19
N LEU A 87 -6.61 7.38 -11.43
CA LEU A 87 -6.36 7.60 -9.99
C LEU A 87 -7.65 7.67 -9.15
N GLY A 88 -8.65 6.88 -9.58
CA GLY A 88 -10.01 6.93 -9.06
C GLY A 88 -10.15 6.77 -7.53
N PRO A 89 -9.44 5.83 -6.87
CA PRO A 89 -9.50 5.68 -5.41
C PRO A 89 -8.95 6.89 -4.64
N GLN A 90 -7.87 7.51 -5.11
CA GLN A 90 -7.15 8.55 -4.35
C GLN A 90 -7.80 9.94 -4.47
N ARG A 91 -8.43 10.25 -5.60
CA ARG A 91 -8.94 11.60 -5.92
C ARG A 91 -9.88 12.22 -4.87
N GLY A 92 -10.68 11.41 -4.18
CA GLY A 92 -11.66 11.90 -3.19
C GLY A 92 -11.15 11.91 -1.75
N VAL A 93 -9.88 11.58 -1.52
CA VAL A 93 -9.37 11.23 -0.19
C VAL A 93 -8.44 12.34 0.30
N SER A 94 -9.02 13.33 0.97
CA SER A 94 -8.27 14.46 1.56
C SER A 94 -7.70 14.17 2.94
N THR A 95 -8.10 13.06 3.56
CA THR A 95 -7.75 12.72 4.95
C THR A 95 -6.56 11.77 5.07
N ARG A 96 -6.09 11.19 3.96
CA ARG A 96 -4.95 10.26 3.93
C ARG A 96 -3.74 10.97 3.37
N LEU A 97 -2.71 11.11 4.20
CA LEU A 97 -1.38 11.55 3.77
C LEU A 97 -0.65 10.34 3.19
N ILE A 98 0.06 10.57 2.11
CA ILE A 98 0.97 9.62 1.51
C ILE A 98 2.30 10.34 1.42
N ASP A 99 3.31 9.73 2.02
CA ASP A 99 4.67 10.18 1.97
C ASP A 99 5.51 9.10 1.28
N PRO A 100 6.37 9.47 0.31
CA PRO A 100 7.15 8.49 -0.43
C PRO A 100 8.24 7.81 0.41
N VAL A 101 8.68 8.38 1.52
CA VAL A 101 9.81 7.85 2.32
C VAL A 101 9.46 7.60 3.78
N GLU A 102 8.31 8.06 4.29
CA GLU A 102 7.87 7.83 5.68
C GLU A 102 7.91 6.35 6.06
N TYR A 103 7.53 5.47 5.14
CA TYR A 103 7.53 4.03 5.35
C TYR A 103 8.91 3.37 5.31
N ASP A 104 9.98 4.14 5.13
CA ASP A 104 11.36 3.65 5.30
C ASP A 104 11.89 3.83 6.70
N TRP A 105 11.15 4.47 7.61
CA TRP A 105 11.54 4.48 9.01
C TRP A 105 11.74 3.02 9.48
N PRO A 106 12.81 2.69 10.23
CA PRO A 106 13.75 3.61 10.89
C PRO A 106 15.05 3.90 10.10
N HIS A 107 15.08 3.70 8.78
CA HIS A 107 16.25 4.05 7.96
C HIS A 107 16.47 5.57 7.90
N ARG A 108 17.73 6.01 7.85
CA ARG A 108 18.11 7.44 7.95
C ARG A 108 17.48 8.37 6.91
N HIS A 109 17.04 7.86 5.76
CA HIS A 109 16.49 8.68 4.68
C HIS A 109 14.97 8.85 4.74
N TRP A 110 14.31 8.26 5.74
CA TRP A 110 12.85 8.29 5.88
C TRP A 110 12.26 9.71 6.07
N ASP A 111 13.09 10.67 6.49
CA ASP A 111 12.73 12.05 6.79
C ASP A 111 12.89 13.00 5.58
N GLN A 112 13.43 12.51 4.46
CA GLN A 112 13.71 13.34 3.29
C GLN A 112 12.43 13.79 2.57
N ALA A 113 12.43 15.02 2.05
CA ALA A 113 11.22 15.67 1.50
C ALA A 113 10.75 15.16 0.12
N GLY A 114 11.38 14.12 -0.43
CA GLY A 114 11.03 13.62 -1.76
C GLY A 114 11.75 12.34 -2.16
N PHE A 115 11.26 11.72 -3.23
CA PHE A 115 11.83 10.50 -3.80
C PHE A 115 12.27 10.72 -5.26
N PRO A 116 13.46 10.21 -5.66
CA PRO A 116 14.43 9.46 -4.85
C PRO A 116 15.18 10.33 -3.84
N ALA A 117 15.52 9.72 -2.71
CA ALA A 117 16.24 10.29 -1.58
C ALA A 117 17.75 10.47 -1.88
N GLY A 118 18.08 11.23 -2.92
CA GLY A 118 19.48 11.46 -3.36
C GLY A 118 20.15 10.30 -4.09
N PHE A 119 19.52 9.12 -4.15
CA PHE A 119 20.05 7.95 -4.86
C PHE A 119 19.07 7.48 -5.95
N GLY A 120 19.46 7.69 -7.21
CA GLY A 120 18.81 7.06 -8.36
C GLY A 120 18.04 8.00 -9.27
N ARG A 121 17.40 7.39 -10.27
CA ARG A 121 16.63 8.08 -11.31
C ARG A 121 15.31 8.58 -10.72
N PRO A 122 14.84 9.80 -11.04
CA PRO A 122 13.51 10.24 -10.64
C PRO A 122 12.44 9.28 -11.13
N LEU A 123 11.40 9.08 -10.33
CA LEU A 123 10.21 8.36 -10.78
C LEU A 123 9.59 9.08 -11.98
N PRO A 124 8.91 8.34 -12.88
CA PRO A 124 8.21 8.96 -14.00
C PRO A 124 7.23 10.03 -13.54
N LEU A 125 6.54 9.85 -12.41
CA LEU A 125 5.70 10.87 -11.82
C LEU A 125 6.35 11.44 -10.57
N ARG A 126 6.36 12.76 -10.41
CA ARG A 126 6.94 13.41 -9.23
C ARG A 126 6.19 12.99 -7.98
N PHE A 127 6.91 12.49 -6.98
CA PHE A 127 6.33 12.03 -5.72
C PHE A 127 6.83 12.89 -4.55
N ALA A 128 5.95 13.77 -4.06
CA ALA A 128 6.13 14.53 -2.83
C ALA A 128 5.14 14.04 -1.77
N ALA A 129 5.40 14.31 -0.49
CA ALA A 129 4.44 14.00 0.57
C ALA A 129 3.23 14.96 0.49
N ASP A 130 2.02 14.41 0.39
CA ASP A 130 0.78 15.19 0.45
C ASP A 130 -0.43 14.26 0.68
N THR A 131 -1.62 14.84 0.76
CA THR A 131 -2.89 14.08 0.74
C THR A 131 -3.07 13.32 -0.57
N ALA A 132 -3.72 12.16 -0.50
CA ALA A 132 -4.02 11.33 -1.66
C ALA A 132 -4.79 12.06 -2.76
N ALA A 133 -5.75 12.92 -2.38
CA ALA A 133 -6.48 13.75 -3.33
C ALA A 133 -5.56 14.70 -4.11
N LYS A 134 -4.67 15.42 -3.41
CA LYS A 134 -3.74 16.37 -4.04
C LYS A 134 -2.70 15.67 -4.92
N LEU A 135 -2.16 14.53 -4.47
CA LEU A 135 -1.26 13.72 -5.30
C LEU A 135 -1.95 13.21 -6.55
N ALA A 136 -3.20 12.76 -6.43
CA ALA A 136 -3.96 12.29 -7.58
C ALA A 136 -4.19 13.40 -8.63
N VAL A 137 -4.39 14.65 -8.18
CA VAL A 137 -4.47 15.82 -9.07
C VAL A 137 -3.11 16.10 -9.72
N ALA A 138 -2.04 16.19 -8.91
CA ALA A 138 -0.70 16.49 -9.40
C ALA A 138 -0.22 15.47 -10.44
N TRP A 139 -0.33 14.18 -10.13
CA TRP A 139 0.01 13.09 -11.04
C TRP A 139 -0.86 13.07 -12.29
N GLY A 140 -2.16 13.36 -12.16
CA GLY A 140 -3.06 13.45 -13.31
C GLY A 140 -2.67 14.57 -14.28
N VAL A 141 -2.29 15.74 -13.76
CA VAL A 141 -1.80 16.87 -14.57
C VAL A 141 -0.50 16.51 -15.27
N GLU A 142 0.47 15.95 -14.53
CA GLU A 142 1.76 15.55 -15.08
C GLU A 142 1.60 14.48 -16.18
N PHE A 143 0.80 13.46 -15.93
CA PHE A 143 0.56 12.39 -16.91
C PHE A 143 -0.16 12.89 -18.16
N ASN A 144 -1.15 13.77 -18.02
CA ASN A 144 -1.84 14.36 -19.17
C ASN A 144 -0.88 15.19 -20.06
N ARG A 145 0.09 15.89 -19.46
CA ARG A 145 1.15 16.58 -20.23
C ARG A 145 2.00 15.58 -21.01
N ALA A 146 2.35 14.43 -20.43
CA ALA A 146 3.08 13.37 -21.13
C ALA A 146 2.28 12.81 -22.32
N VAL A 147 0.98 12.58 -22.15
CA VAL A 147 0.09 12.15 -23.24
C VAL A 147 0.07 13.19 -24.37
N GLN A 148 -0.07 14.48 -24.06
CA GLN A 148 -0.03 15.55 -25.06
C GLN A 148 1.32 15.62 -25.77
N ALA A 149 2.43 15.57 -25.03
CA ALA A 149 3.78 15.62 -25.59
C ALA A 149 4.04 14.45 -26.56
N SER A 150 3.58 13.24 -26.23
CA SER A 150 3.71 12.05 -27.08
C SER A 150 3.01 12.20 -28.44
N ARG A 151 1.88 12.91 -28.49
CA ARG A 151 1.13 13.18 -29.74
C ARG A 151 1.83 14.20 -30.64
N VAL A 152 2.51 15.18 -30.04
CA VAL A 152 3.26 16.22 -30.78
C VAL A 152 4.57 15.66 -31.31
N ALA A 153 5.34 14.96 -30.46
CA ALA A 153 6.66 14.42 -30.80
C ALA A 153 6.62 13.50 -32.03
N SER A 154 5.56 12.70 -32.18
CA SER A 154 5.36 11.81 -33.32
C SER A 154 5.41 12.49 -34.70
N ARG A 155 5.33 13.82 -34.78
CA ARG A 155 5.36 14.58 -36.04
C ARG A 155 6.72 15.16 -36.39
N SER A 156 7.62 15.33 -35.42
CA SER A 156 8.85 16.12 -35.61
C SER A 156 10.14 15.44 -35.13
N THR A 157 10.08 14.52 -34.15
CA THR A 157 11.27 13.77 -33.68
C THR A 157 10.82 12.51 -32.92
N PRO A 158 11.28 11.29 -33.26
CA PRO A 158 10.80 10.02 -32.68
C PRO A 158 11.37 9.75 -31.27
N ALA A 159 11.44 10.77 -30.42
CA ALA A 159 12.02 10.64 -29.07
C ALA A 159 11.03 10.02 -28.06
N LEU A 160 9.73 10.03 -28.34
CA LEU A 160 8.68 9.55 -27.43
C LEU A 160 7.70 8.61 -28.15
N GLY A 161 7.37 7.50 -27.49
CA GLY A 161 6.34 6.57 -27.94
C GLY A 161 4.95 7.11 -27.62
N GLN A 162 3.97 6.85 -28.48
CA GLN A 162 2.59 7.35 -28.29
C GLN A 162 1.90 6.68 -27.09
N ILE A 163 1.11 7.46 -26.34
CA ILE A 163 0.28 6.96 -25.25
C ILE A 163 -1.20 6.99 -25.67
N HIS A 164 -1.80 5.81 -25.79
CA HIS A 164 -3.22 5.61 -26.09
C HIS A 164 -3.99 5.30 -24.82
N LEU A 165 -4.98 6.13 -24.49
CA LEU A 165 -5.83 5.94 -23.30
C LEU A 165 -7.16 5.30 -23.67
N HIS A 166 -7.50 4.21 -23.00
CA HIS A 166 -8.76 3.47 -23.15
C HIS A 166 -9.52 3.52 -21.82
N MET A 167 -10.29 4.59 -21.61
CA MET A 167 -11.06 4.83 -20.38
C MET A 167 -12.41 4.10 -20.43
N GLY A 168 -12.91 3.61 -19.28
CA GLY A 168 -14.14 2.82 -19.23
C GLY A 168 -14.01 1.43 -19.85
N HIS A 169 -12.78 0.97 -20.09
CA HIS A 169 -12.49 -0.31 -20.71
C HIS A 169 -11.96 -1.27 -19.66
N ARG A 170 -12.83 -2.15 -19.18
CA ARG A 170 -12.44 -3.26 -18.30
C ARG A 170 -11.79 -4.34 -19.15
N VAL A 171 -10.53 -4.64 -18.85
CA VAL A 171 -9.80 -5.77 -19.44
C VAL A 171 -9.89 -6.93 -18.46
N GLU A 172 -10.43 -8.05 -18.92
CA GLU A 172 -10.49 -9.31 -18.18
C GLU A 172 -9.34 -10.23 -18.62
N ALA A 173 -9.07 -11.29 -17.85
CA ALA A 173 -8.05 -12.30 -18.19
C ALA A 173 -8.25 -12.86 -19.61
N SER A 174 -9.50 -13.16 -19.96
CA SER A 174 -9.89 -13.73 -21.26
C SER A 174 -9.67 -12.79 -22.44
N ASP A 175 -9.53 -11.49 -22.19
CA ASP A 175 -9.30 -10.50 -23.24
C ASP A 175 -7.83 -10.45 -23.66
N VAL A 176 -6.92 -11.07 -22.90
CA VAL A 176 -5.47 -10.98 -23.13
C VAL A 176 -4.91 -12.38 -23.37
N GLN A 177 -4.44 -12.62 -24.58
CA GLN A 177 -3.89 -13.91 -24.99
C GLN A 177 -2.37 -13.83 -25.08
N ASP A 178 -1.71 -14.84 -24.50
CA ASP A 178 -0.28 -15.11 -24.69
C ASP A 178 -0.10 -15.83 -26.03
N LEU A 179 0.68 -15.22 -26.92
CA LEU A 179 0.99 -15.75 -28.26
C LEU A 179 2.35 -16.46 -28.31
N SER A 180 3.07 -16.59 -27.20
CA SER A 180 4.34 -17.28 -27.16
C SER A 180 4.20 -18.73 -27.65
N GLY A 181 5.12 -19.14 -28.53
CA GLY A 181 5.07 -20.47 -29.14
C GLY A 181 4.14 -20.60 -30.34
N THR A 182 3.34 -19.58 -30.66
CA THR A 182 2.65 -19.52 -31.96
C THR A 182 3.65 -19.04 -33.03
N ALA A 183 3.70 -19.72 -34.18
CA ALA A 183 4.70 -19.45 -35.23
C ALA A 183 4.49 -18.12 -35.98
N SER A 184 3.53 -17.28 -35.57
CA SER A 184 2.94 -16.25 -36.42
C SER A 184 3.64 -14.89 -36.37
N THR A 185 4.42 -14.54 -35.34
CA THR A 185 5.23 -13.30 -35.37
C THR A 185 6.40 -13.32 -34.39
N PRO A 186 7.63 -12.95 -34.80
CA PRO A 186 8.81 -12.93 -33.93
C PRO A 186 8.86 -11.77 -32.92
N VAL A 187 7.85 -10.88 -32.92
CA VAL A 187 7.89 -9.59 -32.21
C VAL A 187 6.80 -9.46 -31.14
N SER A 188 5.61 -10.01 -31.41
CA SER A 188 4.44 -9.86 -30.55
C SER A 188 4.20 -11.11 -29.73
N ASN A 189 4.19 -10.96 -28.41
CA ASN A 189 3.92 -12.06 -27.48
C ASN A 189 2.52 -11.97 -26.88
N VAL A 190 1.81 -10.86 -27.09
CA VAL A 190 0.51 -10.63 -26.44
C VAL A 190 -0.49 -10.07 -27.44
N GLN A 191 -1.72 -10.59 -27.40
CA GLN A 191 -2.86 -10.04 -28.11
C GLN A 191 -3.92 -9.56 -27.13
N TRP A 192 -4.43 -8.34 -27.35
CA TRP A 192 -5.59 -7.83 -26.65
C TRP A 192 -6.83 -7.89 -27.56
N LEU A 193 -7.77 -8.75 -27.20
CA LEU A 193 -9.09 -8.88 -27.80
C LEU A 193 -10.00 -7.76 -27.28
N ARG A 194 -10.06 -6.67 -28.05
CA ARG A 194 -10.97 -5.57 -27.72
C ARG A 194 -12.41 -6.00 -27.98
N ARG A 195 -13.34 -5.56 -27.12
CA ARG A 195 -14.79 -5.76 -27.33
C ARG A 195 -15.30 -5.14 -28.64
N SER A 196 -14.61 -4.12 -29.15
CA SER A 196 -14.88 -3.51 -30.44
C SER A 196 -13.58 -3.25 -31.20
N GLY A 197 -13.64 -3.45 -32.52
CA GLY A 197 -12.50 -3.27 -33.42
C GLY A 197 -11.55 -4.47 -33.48
N ALA A 198 -10.50 -4.32 -34.29
CA ALA A 198 -9.49 -5.38 -34.46
C ALA A 198 -8.69 -5.63 -33.17
N PRO A 199 -8.20 -6.87 -32.95
CA PRO A 199 -7.24 -7.15 -31.90
C PRO A 199 -5.98 -6.28 -32.04
N LEU A 200 -5.35 -5.97 -30.91
CA LEU A 200 -4.07 -5.25 -30.88
C LEU A 200 -2.96 -6.19 -30.40
N LEU A 201 -1.76 -6.03 -30.97
CA LEU A 201 -0.60 -6.86 -30.68
C LEU A 201 0.45 -6.05 -29.91
N PHE A 202 1.07 -6.71 -28.93
CA PHE A 202 2.04 -6.12 -28.03
C PHE A 202 3.21 -7.07 -27.78
N GLY A 203 4.36 -6.50 -27.43
CA GLY A 203 5.50 -7.27 -26.96
C GLY A 203 5.29 -7.81 -25.55
N ALA A 204 4.54 -7.06 -24.72
CA ALA A 204 4.15 -7.46 -23.38
C ALA A 204 2.84 -6.80 -22.91
N ALA A 205 2.21 -7.39 -21.90
CA ALA A 205 1.17 -6.76 -21.09
C ALA A 205 1.55 -6.75 -19.61
N LEU A 206 1.23 -5.63 -18.96
CA LEU A 206 1.54 -5.36 -17.57
C LEU A 206 0.26 -5.02 -16.80
N SER A 207 -0.19 -5.96 -15.97
CA SER A 207 -1.25 -5.71 -15.01
C SER A 207 -0.73 -4.84 -13.87
N CYS A 208 -1.31 -3.64 -13.79
CA CYS A 208 -1.10 -2.63 -12.76
C CYS A 208 -2.39 -2.44 -11.93
N VAL A 209 -3.30 -3.41 -11.99
CA VAL A 209 -4.53 -3.40 -11.19
C VAL A 209 -4.14 -3.51 -9.73
N GLY A 210 -4.68 -2.63 -8.88
CA GLY A 210 -4.39 -2.65 -7.46
C GLY A 210 -4.85 -3.94 -6.78
N PHE A 211 -4.58 -4.07 -5.48
CA PHE A 211 -4.82 -5.29 -4.72
C PHE A 211 -6.30 -5.72 -4.56
N GLY A 212 -7.26 -4.94 -5.07
CA GLY A 212 -8.69 -5.24 -4.99
C GLY A 212 -9.41 -4.45 -3.88
N ASP A 213 -10.56 -4.97 -3.47
CA ASP A 213 -11.39 -4.33 -2.45
C ASP A 213 -10.95 -4.73 -1.04
N GLU A 214 -10.98 -3.74 -0.14
CA GLU A 214 -10.73 -3.94 1.28
C GLU A 214 -11.91 -4.65 1.94
N ASP A 215 -11.61 -5.62 2.79
CA ASP A 215 -12.56 -6.19 3.71
C ASP A 215 -12.87 -5.22 4.84
N VAL A 216 -14.06 -4.63 4.74
CA VAL A 216 -14.60 -3.68 5.70
C VAL A 216 -15.85 -4.23 6.38
N LYS A 217 -16.07 -5.55 6.34
CA LYS A 217 -17.28 -6.17 6.89
C LYS A 217 -17.00 -6.81 8.25
N ALA A 218 -17.96 -6.69 9.15
CA ALA A 218 -18.02 -7.48 10.37
C ALA A 218 -19.50 -7.83 10.59
N GLY A 219 -19.90 -9.06 10.27
CA GLY A 219 -21.28 -9.49 10.34
C GLY A 219 -22.17 -8.68 9.41
N HIS A 220 -23.15 -7.98 9.99
CA HIS A 220 -24.07 -7.10 9.25
C HIS A 220 -23.50 -5.69 9.06
N PHE A 221 -22.46 -5.33 9.81
CA PHE A 221 -21.84 -4.03 9.72
C PHE A 221 -20.88 -3.93 8.54
N ARG A 222 -20.93 -2.81 7.84
CA ARG A 222 -19.99 -2.46 6.77
C ARG A 222 -19.36 -1.09 7.05
N GLY A 223 -18.05 -1.11 7.33
CA GLY A 223 -17.22 0.08 7.44
C GLY A 223 -16.99 0.76 6.09
N ARG A 224 -16.41 1.97 6.14
CA ARG A 224 -15.98 2.71 4.94
C ARG A 224 -14.62 2.20 4.46
N PRO A 225 -14.33 2.01 3.16
CA PRO A 225 -13.00 1.64 2.68
C PRO A 225 -11.89 2.64 3.04
N PHE A 226 -10.64 2.18 3.09
CA PHE A 226 -9.47 3.00 3.41
C PHE A 226 -9.31 4.19 2.46
N TRP A 227 -9.52 3.96 1.16
CA TRP A 227 -9.50 4.98 0.10
C TRP A 227 -10.85 5.70 -0.06
N SER A 228 -11.58 5.93 1.03
CA SER A 228 -12.80 6.73 1.02
C SER A 228 -12.65 7.95 1.92
N ALA A 229 -13.46 8.97 1.66
CA ALA A 229 -13.54 10.13 2.55
C ALA A 229 -14.11 9.71 3.91
N ASP A 230 -13.46 10.16 4.98
CA ASP A 230 -13.91 9.95 6.35
C ASP A 230 -14.11 11.29 7.08
N ASP A 231 -14.90 11.24 8.14
CA ASP A 231 -15.28 12.37 8.98
C ASP A 231 -14.70 12.24 10.40
N MET A 232 -13.59 11.50 10.55
CA MET A 232 -13.01 11.19 11.86
C MET A 232 -12.60 12.44 12.64
N SER A 233 -12.25 13.52 11.95
CA SER A 233 -11.98 14.83 12.58
C SER A 233 -13.21 15.44 13.23
N LEU A 234 -14.41 15.10 12.78
CA LEU A 234 -15.69 15.63 13.27
C LEU A 234 -16.30 14.79 14.41
N TRP A 235 -15.68 13.66 14.77
CA TRP A 235 -16.22 12.80 15.81
C TRP A 235 -16.12 13.44 17.20
N PRO A 236 -17.16 13.31 18.06
CA PRO A 236 -17.16 13.85 19.41
C PRO A 236 -15.96 13.39 20.23
N ALA A 237 -15.43 14.25 21.11
CA ALA A 237 -14.29 13.93 21.96
C ALA A 237 -14.54 12.72 22.89
N LYS A 238 -15.78 12.57 23.36
CA LYS A 238 -16.21 11.49 24.27
C LYS A 238 -16.74 10.25 23.56
N ALA A 239 -16.66 10.18 22.23
CA ALA A 239 -17.16 9.02 21.49
C ALA A 239 -16.33 7.77 21.82
N LYS A 240 -17.02 6.65 22.07
CA LYS A 240 -16.43 5.31 22.18
C LYS A 240 -16.12 4.78 20.79
N ILE A 241 -14.86 4.74 20.41
CA ILE A 241 -14.43 4.40 19.06
C ILE A 241 -13.79 3.01 19.08
N LEU A 242 -14.26 2.13 18.21
CA LEU A 242 -13.60 0.87 17.92
C LEU A 242 -12.90 0.93 16.57
N VAL A 243 -11.61 0.61 16.54
CA VAL A 243 -10.84 0.35 15.33
C VAL A 243 -10.51 -1.14 15.28
N SER A 244 -11.01 -1.85 14.27
CA SER A 244 -10.80 -3.29 14.11
C SER A 244 -9.93 -3.58 12.90
N GLY A 245 -8.79 -4.24 13.09
CA GLY A 245 -7.84 -4.59 12.03
C GLY A 245 -6.38 -4.56 12.49
N GLY A 246 -5.52 -5.38 11.88
CA GLY A 246 -4.10 -5.50 12.25
C GLY A 246 -3.10 -4.95 11.24
N GLY A 247 -3.57 -4.33 10.14
CA GLY A 247 -2.72 -3.75 9.09
C GLY A 247 -2.49 -2.25 9.24
N ASP A 248 -1.68 -1.67 8.35
CA ASP A 248 -1.33 -0.24 8.37
C ASP A 248 -2.54 0.70 8.41
N GLY A 249 -3.58 0.40 7.63
CA GLY A 249 -4.79 1.23 7.59
C GLY A 249 -5.50 1.31 8.95
N ALA A 250 -5.52 0.20 9.69
CA ALA A 250 -6.10 0.15 11.04
C ALA A 250 -5.23 0.94 12.04
N MET A 251 -3.90 0.79 11.97
CA MET A 251 -2.98 1.52 12.84
C MET A 251 -3.04 3.03 12.61
N GLN A 252 -3.14 3.46 11.36
CA GLN A 252 -3.34 4.88 11.03
C GLN A 252 -4.68 5.39 11.57
N ASP A 253 -5.75 4.61 11.43
CA ASP A 253 -7.07 4.99 11.95
C ASP A 253 -7.10 5.02 13.48
N LEU A 254 -6.36 4.16 14.17
CA LEU A 254 -6.15 4.23 15.63
C LEU A 254 -5.46 5.54 16.02
N GLN A 255 -4.32 5.85 15.39
CA GLN A 255 -3.55 7.07 15.66
C GLN A 255 -4.42 8.32 15.45
N ARG A 256 -5.12 8.39 14.31
CA ARG A 256 -6.00 9.51 13.96
C ARG A 256 -7.21 9.63 14.88
N ALA A 257 -7.82 8.51 15.26
CA ALA A 257 -8.98 8.51 16.15
C ALA A 257 -8.60 9.05 17.53
N ALA A 258 -7.48 8.58 18.08
CA ALA A 258 -7.01 8.96 19.41
C ALA A 258 -6.43 10.39 19.45
N THR A 259 -5.63 10.77 18.46
CA THR A 259 -4.80 12.00 18.53
C THR A 259 -5.19 13.10 17.53
N GLY A 260 -5.90 12.75 16.46
CA GLY A 260 -6.07 13.62 15.29
C GLY A 260 -4.80 13.77 14.44
N LEU A 261 -3.71 13.12 14.81
CA LEU A 261 -2.42 13.06 14.10
C LEU A 261 -2.12 11.60 13.72
N PHE A 262 -1.12 11.38 12.86
CA PHE A 262 -0.55 10.06 12.55
C PHE A 262 0.80 10.23 11.84
N GLY A 263 1.52 9.13 11.65
CA GLY A 263 2.76 9.10 10.88
C GLY A 263 3.81 10.07 11.42
N ARG A 264 4.54 10.74 10.54
CA ARG A 264 5.59 11.71 10.90
C ARG A 264 5.10 12.80 11.84
N ALA A 265 3.90 13.35 11.61
CA ALA A 265 3.37 14.42 12.45
C ALA A 265 3.15 13.97 13.91
N LEU A 266 2.71 12.72 14.12
CA LEU A 266 2.59 12.16 15.47
C LEU A 266 3.97 11.79 16.05
N PHE A 267 4.88 11.29 15.22
CA PHE A 267 6.25 10.96 15.62
C PHE A 267 7.01 12.17 16.17
N GLU A 268 6.90 13.31 15.47
CA GLU A 268 7.48 14.60 15.90
C GLU A 268 6.78 15.15 17.14
N ALA A 269 5.45 15.12 17.18
CA ALA A 269 4.67 15.63 18.32
C ALA A 269 4.97 14.89 19.64
N LEU A 270 5.36 13.63 19.56
CA LEU A 270 5.76 12.80 20.70
C LEU A 270 7.23 12.97 21.11
N ASP A 271 8.00 13.85 20.44
CA ASP A 271 9.45 14.02 20.63
C ASP A 271 10.22 12.69 20.54
N LEU A 272 9.79 11.81 19.62
CA LEU A 272 10.40 10.50 19.46
C LEU A 272 11.86 10.52 18.98
N PRO A 273 12.34 11.48 18.14
CA PRO A 273 13.77 11.56 17.84
C PRO A 273 14.63 11.60 19.11
N SER A 274 14.34 12.54 20.00
CA SER A 274 15.09 12.75 21.24
C SER A 274 15.00 11.55 22.17
N LEU A 275 13.82 10.93 22.27
CA LEU A 275 13.61 9.74 23.09
C LEU A 275 14.38 8.53 22.54
N LEU A 276 14.25 8.25 21.25
CA LEU A 276 14.85 7.05 20.64
C LEU A 276 16.38 7.10 20.62
N GLU A 277 16.99 8.29 20.49
CA GLU A 277 18.45 8.45 20.58
C GLU A 277 19.02 7.98 21.93
N GLN A 278 18.23 8.09 23.00
CA GLN A 278 18.63 7.74 24.37
C GLN A 278 18.40 6.26 24.70
N LEU A 279 17.62 5.54 23.87
CA LEU A 279 17.22 4.17 24.14
C LEU A 279 18.13 3.17 23.40
N PRO A 280 18.89 2.31 24.12
CA PRO A 280 19.65 1.24 23.49
C PRO A 280 18.79 0.32 22.62
N GLU A 281 17.53 0.08 23.02
CA GLU A 281 16.57 -0.79 22.32
C GLU A 281 16.24 -0.29 20.90
N SER A 282 16.38 1.02 20.62
CA SER A 282 16.07 1.59 19.30
C SER A 282 17.13 1.29 18.25
N ARG A 283 18.38 1.02 18.67
CA ARG A 283 19.55 0.92 17.78
C ARG A 283 19.47 -0.25 16.80
N GLU A 284 18.77 -1.31 17.20
CA GLU A 284 18.64 -2.54 16.41
C GLU A 284 17.38 -2.56 15.52
N LEU A 285 16.45 -1.61 15.70
CA LEU A 285 15.18 -1.63 14.98
C LEU A 285 15.36 -1.62 13.45
N ALA A 286 16.35 -0.90 12.94
CA ALA A 286 16.63 -0.88 11.51
C ALA A 286 17.09 -2.24 10.97
N ALA A 287 17.92 -2.95 11.72
CA ALA A 287 18.38 -4.29 11.35
C ALA A 287 17.24 -5.31 11.43
N VAL A 288 16.44 -5.25 12.49
CA VAL A 288 15.24 -6.08 12.66
C VAL A 288 14.25 -5.84 11.51
N GLU A 289 13.97 -4.58 11.18
CA GLU A 289 13.05 -4.24 10.08
C GLU A 289 13.57 -4.74 8.73
N ASP A 290 14.85 -4.53 8.41
CA ASP A 290 15.44 -5.00 7.15
C ASP A 290 15.41 -6.52 7.03
N ALA A 291 15.77 -7.24 8.09
CA ALA A 291 15.71 -8.70 8.13
C ALA A 291 14.28 -9.22 7.86
N HIS A 292 13.28 -8.61 8.50
CA HIS A 292 11.88 -8.98 8.28
C HIS A 292 11.38 -8.62 6.89
N ARG A 293 11.71 -7.44 6.36
CA ARG A 293 11.33 -7.06 4.99
C ARG A 293 11.89 -8.02 3.95
N ARG A 294 13.15 -8.42 4.10
CA ARG A 294 13.77 -9.43 3.22
C ARG A 294 13.01 -10.73 3.34
N LEU A 295 12.82 -11.25 4.56
CA LEU A 295 12.06 -12.49 4.77
C LEU A 295 10.67 -12.43 4.10
N LEU A 296 9.94 -11.33 4.27
CA LEU A 296 8.64 -11.11 3.65
C LEU A 296 8.70 -11.11 2.11
N ALA A 297 9.75 -10.53 1.53
CA ALA A 297 9.95 -10.47 0.09
C ALA A 297 10.28 -11.86 -0.50
N TRP A 298 10.96 -12.72 0.25
CA TRP A 298 11.38 -14.06 -0.17
C TRP A 298 10.39 -15.17 0.22
N SER A 299 9.40 -14.89 1.07
CA SER A 299 8.43 -15.89 1.53
C SER A 299 7.21 -15.97 0.62
N ALA A 300 6.76 -17.20 0.34
CA ALA A 300 5.50 -17.41 -0.36
C ALA A 300 4.31 -16.88 0.45
N PRO A 301 3.21 -16.48 -0.21
CA PRO A 301 2.06 -16.00 0.53
C PRO A 301 1.45 -17.06 1.45
N GLY A 302 1.46 -16.80 2.76
CA GLY A 302 0.85 -17.65 3.77
C GLY A 302 1.82 -18.61 4.46
N THR A 303 3.10 -18.58 4.09
CA THR A 303 4.12 -19.50 4.59
C THR A 303 5.10 -18.86 5.58
N ILE A 304 4.81 -17.65 6.06
CA ILE A 304 5.70 -17.00 7.04
C ILE A 304 5.49 -17.68 8.38
N ASP A 305 6.59 -18.10 8.99
CA ASP A 305 6.60 -18.64 10.34
C ASP A 305 6.06 -17.59 11.34
N PRO A 306 4.99 -17.90 12.10
CA PRO A 306 4.47 -17.04 13.16
C PRO A 306 5.53 -16.65 14.20
N SER A 307 6.54 -17.49 14.45
CA SER A 307 7.62 -17.20 15.40
C SER A 307 8.45 -15.97 14.97
N LEU A 308 8.63 -15.78 13.67
CA LEU A 308 9.36 -14.64 13.09
C LEU A 308 8.52 -13.37 13.20
N LEU A 309 7.21 -13.45 12.95
CA LEU A 309 6.31 -12.31 13.18
C LEU A 309 6.28 -11.92 14.67
N HIS A 310 6.38 -12.90 15.56
CA HIS A 310 6.44 -12.66 17.00
C HIS A 310 7.72 -11.93 17.40
N SER A 311 8.90 -12.39 16.96
CA SER A 311 10.18 -11.72 17.28
C SER A 311 10.24 -10.30 16.71
N TRP A 312 9.68 -10.10 15.51
CA TRP A 312 9.51 -8.77 14.93
C TRP A 312 8.65 -7.88 15.83
N ASN A 313 7.48 -8.36 16.26
CA ASN A 313 6.57 -7.59 17.10
C ASN A 313 7.19 -7.27 18.46
N GLN A 314 7.89 -8.23 19.06
CA GLN A 314 8.53 -8.10 20.35
C GLN A 314 9.57 -6.97 20.36
N ALA A 315 10.38 -6.81 19.30
CA ALA A 315 11.36 -5.72 19.21
C ALA A 315 10.68 -4.33 19.29
N PHE A 316 9.51 -4.18 18.67
CA PHE A 316 8.77 -2.91 18.71
C PHE A 316 8.06 -2.69 20.04
N GLU A 317 7.54 -3.76 20.66
CA GLU A 317 6.97 -3.69 22.01
C GLU A 317 8.03 -3.28 23.04
N GLN A 318 9.25 -3.83 22.96
CA GLN A 318 10.36 -3.45 23.83
C GLN A 318 10.69 -1.96 23.74
N VAL A 319 10.77 -1.41 22.52
CA VAL A 319 11.01 0.03 22.32
C VAL A 319 9.82 0.87 22.81
N ALA A 320 8.58 0.46 22.54
CA ALA A 320 7.40 1.16 23.02
C ALA A 320 7.33 1.18 24.56
N ASP A 321 7.67 0.07 25.20
CA ASP A 321 7.72 -0.04 26.66
C ASP A 321 8.88 0.79 27.25
N ALA A 322 10.03 0.86 26.56
CA ALA A 322 11.15 1.72 26.95
C ALA A 322 10.81 3.21 26.87
N VAL A 323 10.15 3.66 25.81
CA VAL A 323 9.62 5.02 25.69
C VAL A 323 8.59 5.28 26.81
N ALA A 324 7.70 4.34 27.08
CA ALA A 324 6.71 4.49 28.13
C ALA A 324 7.34 4.62 29.52
N ARG A 325 8.43 3.89 29.82
CA ARG A 325 9.21 4.06 31.05
C ARG A 325 9.83 5.46 31.15
N GLN A 326 10.31 6.03 30.05
CA GLN A 326 10.83 7.40 30.03
C GLN A 326 9.73 8.42 30.36
N TRP A 327 8.50 8.22 29.87
CA TRP A 327 7.37 9.05 30.28
C TRP A 327 7.03 8.88 31.77
N ASP A 328 7.07 7.67 32.30
CA ASP A 328 6.80 7.43 33.73
C ASP A 328 7.87 8.10 34.64
N GLN A 329 9.08 8.32 34.13
CA GLN A 329 10.19 9.01 34.83
C GLN A 329 10.15 10.54 34.68
N ASP A 330 9.49 11.06 33.65
CA ASP A 330 9.36 12.49 33.36
C ASP A 330 7.87 12.88 33.25
N ALA A 331 7.30 13.32 34.37
CA ALA A 331 5.90 13.72 34.45
C ALA A 331 5.55 14.84 33.46
N THR A 332 6.47 15.77 33.18
CA THR A 332 6.22 16.86 32.22
C THR A 332 6.05 16.30 30.83
N ARG A 333 6.96 15.41 30.41
CA ARG A 333 6.91 14.75 29.11
C ARG A 333 5.68 13.85 28.98
N LEU A 334 5.30 13.11 30.03
CA LEU A 334 4.07 12.33 30.04
C LEU A 334 2.85 13.23 29.85
N GLN A 335 2.75 14.36 30.56
CA GLN A 335 1.62 15.29 30.39
C GLN A 335 1.57 15.88 28.97
N GLN A 336 2.71 16.21 28.38
CA GLN A 336 2.77 16.65 26.98
C GLN A 336 2.28 15.57 26.01
N ALA A 337 2.71 14.32 26.20
CA ALA A 337 2.26 13.20 25.37
C ALA A 337 0.77 12.89 25.55
N LEU A 338 0.26 12.94 26.80
CA LEU A 338 -1.16 12.76 27.11
C LEU A 338 -2.02 13.88 26.52
N ALA A 339 -1.52 15.13 26.46
CA ALA A 339 -2.24 16.25 25.85
C ALA A 339 -2.50 16.05 24.34
N LEU A 340 -1.78 15.13 23.68
CA LEU A 340 -2.06 14.75 22.29
C LEU A 340 -3.29 13.83 22.17
N ILE A 341 -3.72 13.16 23.25
CA ILE A 341 -4.90 12.30 23.25
C ILE A 341 -6.16 13.18 23.27
N ARG A 342 -6.78 13.34 22.09
CA ARG A 342 -8.04 14.08 21.93
C ARG A 342 -9.26 13.24 22.27
N ARG A 343 -9.14 11.91 22.18
CA ARG A 343 -10.23 10.96 22.42
C ARG A 343 -9.70 9.78 23.24
N PRO A 344 -9.96 9.74 24.55
CA PRO A 344 -9.44 8.67 25.40
C PRO A 344 -10.20 7.35 25.27
N HIS A 345 -11.42 7.36 24.71
CA HIS A 345 -12.26 6.17 24.59
C HIS A 345 -12.09 5.47 23.23
N VAL A 346 -10.83 5.20 22.85
CA VAL A 346 -10.51 4.44 21.64
C VAL A 346 -10.07 3.02 22.03
N THR A 347 -10.61 2.03 21.33
CA THR A 347 -10.24 0.62 21.43
C THR A 347 -9.72 0.14 20.10
N TRP A 348 -8.57 -0.54 20.13
CA TRP A 348 -8.03 -1.26 18.99
C TRP A 348 -8.24 -2.76 19.17
N SER A 349 -8.88 -3.42 18.20
CA SER A 349 -9.05 -4.87 18.17
C SER A 349 -8.42 -5.48 16.92
N MET A 350 -7.95 -6.72 17.05
CA MET A 350 -7.36 -7.46 15.94
C MET A 350 -7.58 -8.96 16.13
N LYS A 351 -7.92 -9.65 15.03
CA LYS A 351 -8.18 -11.09 15.01
C LYS A 351 -6.99 -11.92 15.47
N HIS A 352 -5.78 -11.56 15.04
CA HIS A 352 -4.56 -12.24 15.43
C HIS A 352 -3.91 -11.48 16.59
N PRO A 353 -3.32 -12.17 17.58
CA PRO A 353 -2.62 -11.50 18.68
C PRO A 353 -1.29 -10.86 18.25
N GLN A 354 -0.79 -11.23 17.07
CA GLN A 354 0.43 -10.68 16.48
C GLN A 354 0.07 -9.71 15.35
N LEU A 355 0.84 -8.63 15.24
CA LEU A 355 0.70 -7.68 14.14
C LEU A 355 1.16 -8.32 12.83
N GLY A 356 0.38 -8.11 11.77
CA GLY A 356 0.74 -8.59 10.44
C GLY A 356 1.92 -7.82 9.84
N PRO A 357 2.26 -8.11 8.58
CA PRO A 357 3.17 -7.29 7.79
C PRO A 357 2.61 -5.87 7.68
N CYS A 358 3.21 -4.95 8.42
CA CYS A 358 2.86 -3.53 8.44
C CYS A 358 4.15 -2.71 8.54
N TYR A 359 4.07 -1.42 8.20
CA TYR A 359 5.22 -0.53 8.27
C TYR A 359 5.63 -0.26 9.72
N ALA A 360 6.94 -0.30 9.96
CA ALA A 360 7.56 -0.09 11.25
C ALA A 360 7.06 1.17 11.99
N LEU A 361 6.97 2.32 11.30
CA LEU A 361 6.50 3.56 11.92
C LEU A 361 5.06 3.43 12.46
N ASN A 362 4.14 2.92 11.64
CA ASN A 362 2.74 2.73 12.04
C ASN A 362 2.63 1.78 13.22
N ARG A 363 3.46 0.73 13.24
CA ARG A 363 3.52 -0.22 14.33
C ARG A 363 3.97 0.44 15.63
N LEU A 364 5.11 1.12 15.64
CA LEU A 364 5.63 1.78 16.83
C LEU A 364 4.61 2.79 17.36
N LEU A 365 4.09 3.68 16.50
CA LEU A 365 3.15 4.72 16.89
C LEU A 365 1.83 4.14 17.42
N ALA A 366 1.31 3.05 16.83
CA ALA A 366 0.11 2.40 17.34
C ALA A 366 0.32 1.83 18.75
N LEU A 367 1.46 1.17 19.00
CA LEU A 367 1.82 0.65 20.33
C LEU A 367 1.94 1.79 21.36
N LEU A 368 2.62 2.88 21.00
CA LEU A 368 2.76 4.06 21.85
C LEU A 368 1.41 4.72 22.17
N VAL A 369 0.53 4.86 21.17
CA VAL A 369 -0.84 5.35 21.39
C VAL A 369 -1.60 4.47 22.37
N VAL A 370 -1.50 3.14 22.26
CA VAL A 370 -2.09 2.22 23.25
C VAL A 370 -1.53 2.47 24.65
N ARG A 371 -0.21 2.66 24.81
CA ARG A 371 0.43 2.95 26.10
C ARG A 371 -0.01 4.28 26.70
N LEU A 372 -0.26 5.29 25.87
CA LEU A 372 -0.80 6.59 26.30
C LEU A 372 -2.26 6.49 26.71
N LEU A 373 -3.11 5.82 25.92
CA LEU A 373 -4.51 5.58 26.27
C LEU A 373 -4.63 4.84 27.62
N GLN A 374 -3.75 3.87 27.87
CA GLN A 374 -3.68 3.15 29.15
C GLN A 374 -3.29 4.03 30.35
N ARG A 375 -2.59 5.14 30.13
CA ARG A 375 -2.15 6.11 31.16
C ARG A 375 -3.06 7.32 31.29
N HIS A 376 -4.02 7.48 30.38
CA HIS A 376 -4.86 8.67 30.36
C HIS A 376 -5.75 8.75 31.61
N PRO A 377 -5.88 9.91 32.28
CA PRO A 377 -6.69 10.04 33.50
C PRO A 377 -8.16 9.65 33.32
N ASP A 378 -8.75 9.99 32.16
CA ASP A 378 -10.11 9.59 31.79
C ASP A 378 -10.23 8.12 31.32
N ARG A 379 -9.24 7.28 31.63
CA ARG A 379 -9.33 5.83 31.45
C ARG A 379 -10.41 5.29 32.38
N GLN A 380 -11.64 5.30 31.89
CA GLN A 380 -12.69 4.45 32.41
C GLN A 380 -12.24 2.97 32.32
N SER A 381 -12.98 2.03 32.89
CA SER A 381 -12.76 0.58 32.78
C SER A 381 -12.84 0.00 31.35
N HIS A 382 -12.68 0.86 30.33
CA HIS A 382 -12.72 0.56 28.91
C HIS A 382 -11.41 -0.09 28.46
N PRO A 383 -11.46 -1.24 27.76
CA PRO A 383 -10.25 -1.81 27.16
C PRO A 383 -9.76 -0.94 26.01
N HIS A 384 -8.45 -0.71 25.92
CA HIS A 384 -7.84 0.05 24.81
C HIS A 384 -7.22 -0.84 23.74
N PHE A 385 -6.88 -2.08 24.08
CA PHE A 385 -6.27 -3.03 23.17
C PHE A 385 -6.82 -4.44 23.43
N LEU A 386 -7.31 -5.06 22.36
CA LEU A 386 -7.96 -6.36 22.34
C LEU A 386 -7.25 -7.27 21.32
N PRO A 387 -6.01 -7.72 21.61
CA PRO A 387 -5.29 -8.64 20.73
C PRO A 387 -5.97 -10.01 20.71
N GLY A 388 -6.05 -10.63 19.53
CA GLY A 388 -6.69 -11.94 19.39
C GLY A 388 -8.21 -11.93 19.49
N LYS A 389 -8.86 -10.76 19.45
CA LYS A 389 -10.32 -10.62 19.49
C LYS A 389 -10.84 -10.28 18.09
N GLU A 390 -11.38 -11.28 17.41
CA GLU A 390 -12.04 -11.11 16.13
C GLU A 390 -13.39 -10.40 16.32
N LEU A 391 -13.59 -9.28 15.62
CA LEU A 391 -14.88 -8.60 15.56
C LEU A 391 -15.82 -9.37 14.63
N LEU A 392 -16.89 -9.93 15.18
CA LEU A 392 -17.86 -10.72 14.44
C LEU A 392 -19.04 -9.91 13.92
N ASP A 393 -19.56 -8.97 14.70
CA ASP A 393 -20.69 -8.13 14.30
C ASP A 393 -20.69 -6.78 15.06
N VAL A 394 -21.43 -5.82 14.53
CA VAL A 394 -21.71 -4.54 15.21
C VAL A 394 -23.18 -4.16 15.01
N HIS A 395 -23.88 -3.93 16.11
CA HIS A 395 -25.25 -3.42 16.10
C HIS A 395 -25.28 -1.98 16.62
N LEU A 396 -25.42 -1.01 15.72
CA LEU A 396 -25.60 0.41 16.08
C LEU A 396 -27.09 0.75 16.15
N ALA A 397 -27.60 1.04 17.34
CA ALA A 397 -28.91 1.63 17.53
C ALA A 397 -28.91 3.06 16.97
N ASP A 398 -29.90 3.36 16.12
CA ASP A 398 -30.10 4.66 15.47
C ASP A 398 -28.86 5.21 14.72
N GLY A 399 -27.93 4.32 14.35
CA GLY A 399 -26.67 4.68 13.70
C GLY A 399 -25.70 5.49 14.56
N ARG A 400 -25.92 5.60 15.89
CA ARG A 400 -25.13 6.48 16.77
C ARG A 400 -24.38 5.78 17.89
N SER A 401 -24.98 4.76 18.50
CA SER A 401 -24.41 4.03 19.64
C SER A 401 -24.87 2.58 19.61
N GLY A 402 -24.05 1.65 20.04
CA GLY A 402 -24.32 0.23 19.85
C GLY A 402 -23.38 -0.69 20.60
N LEU A 403 -23.41 -1.96 20.19
CA LEU A 403 -22.56 -3.02 20.73
C LEU A 403 -21.73 -3.65 19.60
N ALA A 404 -20.43 -3.79 19.84
CA ALA A 404 -19.53 -4.61 19.05
C ALA A 404 -19.41 -6.00 19.71
N HIS A 405 -19.53 -7.05 18.91
CA HIS A 405 -19.53 -8.45 19.35
C HIS A 405 -18.27 -9.16 18.87
N PHE A 406 -17.59 -9.85 19.78
CA PHE A 406 -16.34 -10.55 19.50
C PHE A 406 -16.49 -12.07 19.58
N GLY A 407 -15.59 -12.80 18.92
CA GLY A 407 -15.66 -14.27 18.82
C GLY A 407 -15.52 -15.05 20.12
N ASP A 408 -15.03 -14.41 21.18
CA ASP A 408 -14.93 -14.98 22.52
C ASP A 408 -16.14 -14.67 23.42
N GLY A 409 -17.20 -14.06 22.86
CA GLY A 409 -18.36 -13.61 23.60
C GLY A 409 -18.20 -12.24 24.26
N THR A 410 -17.04 -11.60 24.17
CA THR A 410 -16.86 -10.22 24.65
C THR A 410 -17.80 -9.28 23.89
N THR A 411 -18.40 -8.32 24.60
CA THR A 411 -19.17 -7.23 24.01
C THR A 411 -18.59 -5.89 24.44
N LEU A 412 -18.65 -4.89 23.56
CA LEU A 412 -18.11 -3.56 23.82
C LEU A 412 -19.09 -2.47 23.36
N PRO A 413 -19.48 -1.52 24.24
CA PRO A 413 -20.26 -0.36 23.81
C PRO A 413 -19.45 0.54 22.89
N VAL A 414 -20.01 0.91 21.74
CA VAL A 414 -19.33 1.70 20.70
C VAL A 414 -20.26 2.78 20.13
N ASP A 415 -19.72 3.96 19.86
CA ASP A 415 -20.40 5.04 19.15
C ASP A 415 -19.95 5.12 17.69
N ARG A 416 -18.68 4.76 17.42
CA ARG A 416 -18.09 4.77 16.07
C ARG A 416 -17.29 3.51 15.87
N VAL A 417 -17.35 2.94 14.67
CA VAL A 417 -16.59 1.75 14.32
C VAL A 417 -15.87 1.94 12.99
N VAL A 418 -14.60 1.56 12.97
CA VAL A 418 -13.76 1.45 11.78
C VAL A 418 -13.37 -0.02 11.62
N VAL A 419 -13.61 -0.58 10.43
CA VAL A 419 -13.25 -1.97 10.09
C VAL A 419 -12.24 -1.98 8.95
N ARG A 420 -11.11 -2.66 9.18
CA ARG A 420 -9.91 -2.74 8.33
C ARG A 420 -9.35 -4.17 8.38
N HIS A 421 -10.10 -5.14 7.86
CA HIS A 421 -9.69 -6.55 7.93
C HIS A 421 -8.72 -6.95 6.80
N GLY A 422 -8.14 -5.96 6.13
CA GLY A 422 -7.16 -6.15 5.07
C GLY A 422 -7.85 -6.31 3.72
N ILE A 423 -7.11 -6.76 2.72
CA ILE A 423 -7.63 -6.88 1.35
C ILE A 423 -8.15 -8.31 1.15
N GLN A 424 -9.37 -8.46 0.64
CA GLN A 424 -9.93 -9.79 0.37
C GLN A 424 -9.15 -10.46 -0.76
N LYS A 425 -8.17 -11.30 -0.40
CA LYS A 425 -7.35 -12.03 -1.38
C LYS A 425 -8.17 -12.99 -2.25
N THR A 426 -9.35 -13.40 -1.79
CA THR A 426 -10.27 -14.25 -2.57
C THR A 426 -11.02 -13.49 -3.66
N GLN A 427 -11.07 -12.15 -3.62
CA GLN A 427 -11.68 -11.32 -4.68
C GLN A 427 -10.66 -10.54 -5.50
N GLY A 428 -9.48 -10.26 -4.94
CA GLY A 428 -8.30 -9.82 -5.69
C GLY A 428 -7.62 -11.00 -6.38
N VAL A 429 -8.36 -11.74 -7.23
CA VAL A 429 -7.72 -12.69 -8.14
C VAL A 429 -6.82 -11.84 -9.04
N PRO A 430 -5.50 -12.12 -9.12
CA PRO A 430 -4.63 -11.44 -10.07
C PRO A 430 -5.29 -11.48 -11.44
N LEU A 431 -5.11 -10.46 -12.29
CA LEU A 431 -5.88 -10.39 -13.52
C LEU A 431 -5.72 -11.65 -14.37
N PHE A 432 -4.54 -12.25 -14.34
CA PHE A 432 -4.24 -13.46 -15.10
C PHE A 432 -4.41 -14.76 -14.30
N GLY A 433 -4.91 -14.69 -13.06
CA GLY A 433 -4.97 -15.82 -12.13
C GLY A 433 -3.69 -15.96 -11.28
N ASN A 434 -3.70 -16.93 -10.36
CA ASN A 434 -2.48 -17.27 -9.64
C ASN A 434 -1.50 -17.92 -10.62
N ALA A 435 -0.37 -17.27 -10.87
CA ALA A 435 0.73 -17.91 -11.60
C ALA A 435 1.05 -19.23 -10.88
N PRO A 436 1.21 -20.36 -11.58
CA PRO A 436 1.80 -21.54 -10.98
C PRO A 436 3.23 -21.14 -10.59
N ILE A 437 3.46 -20.86 -9.31
CA ILE A 437 4.81 -20.72 -8.77
C ILE A 437 5.41 -22.12 -8.87
N SER A 438 6.03 -22.44 -10.01
CA SER A 438 6.87 -23.61 -10.14
C SER A 438 8.08 -23.36 -9.25
N THR A 439 8.04 -23.90 -8.03
CA THR A 439 9.15 -23.86 -7.07
C THR A 439 10.39 -24.62 -7.57
N GLN A 440 10.33 -25.24 -8.75
CA GLN A 440 11.37 -26.15 -9.26
C GLN A 440 12.42 -25.51 -10.20
N GLN A 441 12.38 -24.22 -10.54
CA GLN A 441 13.27 -23.69 -11.60
C GLN A 441 14.13 -22.46 -11.28
N VAL A 442 14.21 -22.02 -10.03
CA VAL A 442 15.25 -21.05 -9.64
C VAL A 442 16.33 -21.80 -8.86
N PRO A 443 17.47 -22.16 -9.48
CA PRO A 443 18.58 -22.73 -8.73
C PRO A 443 19.03 -21.70 -7.69
N PHE A 444 18.87 -22.07 -6.42
CA PHE A 444 19.29 -21.29 -5.26
C PHE A 444 20.82 -21.26 -5.19
N ALA A 445 21.44 -20.36 -5.96
CA ALA A 445 22.79 -19.91 -5.66
C ALA A 445 22.67 -18.78 -4.64
N LEU A 446 23.15 -19.02 -3.42
CA LEU A 446 23.31 -18.02 -2.36
C LEU A 446 24.10 -16.82 -2.92
N ILE A 447 23.50 -15.63 -2.86
CA ILE A 447 24.14 -14.32 -3.11
C ILE A 447 24.39 -13.66 -1.76
#